data_AF-A0A929GQB2-F1
#
_entry.id   AF-A0A929GQB2-F1
#
_cell.length_a   1.000
_cell.length_b   1.000
_cell.length_c   1.000
_cell.angle_alpha   90.00
_cell.angle_beta   90.00
_cell.angle_gamma   90.00
#
_symmetry.space_group_name_H-M   'P 1'
#
loop_
_entity.id
_entity.type
_entity.pdbx_description
1 polymer ?
#
loop_
_entity_poly.entity_id
_entity_poly.type
_entity_poly.pdbx_seq_one_letter_code
_entity_poly.pdbx_strand_id
1 'polypeptide(L)'
;MYETYNNKICVNQEVFYGKDLSLIGYVRFNHWCKGSNPKLNKMRTVGNGRCGLIEFKSIPEDLQQIIIKSYGNPWTQEDRETFTSQITTDQKAVEHFLSSNSLTEPKKKQHICEAEILNLYNEIIINYDEKVKLSGRKSNKGSLKEKICKIIQELKLENFPNSQTSRYPHNLPANVRSLDRKLKGYLAGGFEFLPHKNAGNSARTKIKGDVANWLIAQYSMPNKIVVPVLHSMYMSICEQQKWPELNESTIYKWLHQPDQERKWTIARDGMETFRRKFGHKLVRDKSDWFPNVYWAIDGTKLDWMHYYDTTLGMAAKLKIDPVFDIYSEKILGWSYSKTENHVDHFKAVKMAVENTQSRPYKFTYD
;
A
#
# COMPACT_ATOMS: atom_id res chain seq x y z
N MET A 1 -14.36 9.45 43.14
CA MET A 1 -13.19 9.68 44.03
C MET A 1 -12.41 10.91 43.57
N TYR A 2 -11.98 10.93 42.31
CA TYR A 2 -11.50 12.14 41.66
C TYR A 2 -12.66 12.96 41.09
N GLU A 3 -12.53 14.28 41.11
CA GLU A 3 -13.47 15.23 40.50
C GLU A 3 -12.69 16.37 39.87
N THR A 4 -13.01 16.72 38.61
CA THR A 4 -12.43 17.90 37.97
C THR A 4 -13.21 19.14 38.39
N TYR A 5 -12.54 20.06 39.09
CA TYR A 5 -13.14 21.30 39.58
C TYR A 5 -12.25 22.51 39.23
N ASN A 6 -12.81 23.54 38.59
CA ASN A 6 -12.06 24.70 38.08
C ASN A 6 -10.81 24.31 37.26
N ASN A 7 -10.96 23.36 36.33
CA ASN A 7 -9.88 22.81 35.49
C ASN A 7 -8.71 22.15 36.25
N LYS A 8 -8.90 21.80 37.52
CA LYS A 8 -7.93 21.09 38.35
C LYS A 8 -8.51 19.76 38.81
N ILE A 9 -7.70 18.70 38.78
CA ILE A 9 -8.13 17.41 39.31
C ILE A 9 -8.06 17.45 40.83
N CYS A 10 -9.17 17.11 41.45
CA CYS A 10 -9.33 17.13 42.89
C CYS A 10 -9.71 15.75 43.43
N VAL A 11 -9.42 15.54 44.71
CA VAL A 11 -9.73 14.33 45.48
C VAL A 11 -10.77 14.68 46.53
N ASN A 12 -11.74 13.80 46.76
CA ASN A 12 -12.63 13.93 47.92
C ASN A 12 -11.80 13.94 49.21
N GLN A 13 -11.98 14.97 50.02
CA GLN A 13 -11.29 15.13 51.30
C GLN A 13 -11.49 13.94 52.26
N GLU A 14 -12.55 13.14 52.09
CA GLU A 14 -12.83 11.98 52.94
C GLU A 14 -11.78 10.88 52.80
N VAL A 15 -10.98 10.87 51.74
CA VAL A 15 -9.85 9.92 51.64
C VAL A 15 -8.74 10.21 52.66
N PHE A 16 -8.67 11.42 53.18
CA PHE A 16 -7.67 11.75 54.19
C PHE A 16 -8.05 11.24 55.58
N TYR A 17 -9.31 11.35 56.01
CA TYR A 17 -9.72 11.09 57.39
C TYR A 17 -11.03 10.29 57.53
N GLY A 18 -11.64 9.90 56.41
CA GLY A 18 -12.84 9.07 56.35
C GLY A 18 -12.51 7.58 56.43
N LYS A 19 -13.57 6.76 56.52
CA LYS A 19 -13.47 5.32 56.83
C LYS A 19 -12.68 4.49 55.82
N ASP A 20 -12.51 4.98 54.58
CA ASP A 20 -11.96 4.18 53.49
C ASP A 20 -10.43 4.06 53.54
N LEU A 21 -9.70 5.19 53.52
CA LEU A 21 -8.23 5.18 53.46
C LEU A 21 -7.54 5.80 54.68
N SER A 22 -8.20 6.73 55.39
CA SER A 22 -7.69 7.36 56.63
C SER A 22 -6.19 7.73 56.59
N LEU A 23 -5.72 8.34 55.50
CA LEU A 23 -4.30 8.66 55.28
C LEU A 23 -3.67 9.50 56.40
N ILE A 24 -4.43 10.43 56.99
CA ILE A 24 -4.00 11.30 58.09
C ILE A 24 -5.17 11.60 59.03
N GLY A 25 -4.89 11.81 60.32
CA GLY A 25 -5.91 12.22 61.28
C GLY A 25 -6.54 13.57 60.94
N TYR A 26 -7.83 13.75 61.26
CA TYR A 26 -8.61 14.96 60.97
C TYR A 26 -7.95 16.25 61.46
N VAL A 27 -7.34 16.24 62.65
CA VAL A 27 -6.65 17.41 63.22
C VAL A 27 -5.46 17.83 62.34
N ARG A 28 -4.67 16.87 61.87
CA ARG A 28 -3.52 17.10 60.99
C ARG A 28 -3.96 17.57 59.61
N PHE A 29 -5.01 16.98 59.06
CA PHE A 29 -5.64 17.42 57.81
C PHE A 29 -6.10 18.88 57.89
N ASN A 30 -6.78 19.25 58.98
CA ASN A 30 -7.29 20.61 59.18
C ASN A 30 -6.15 21.63 59.31
N HIS A 31 -5.05 21.25 59.97
CA HIS A 31 -3.84 22.07 60.05
C HIS A 31 -3.22 22.29 58.66
N TRP A 32 -3.12 21.24 57.84
CA TRP A 32 -2.56 21.33 56.49
C TRP A 32 -3.40 22.16 55.51
N CYS A 33 -4.70 22.31 55.79
CA CYS A 33 -5.61 23.15 55.02
C CYS A 33 -5.67 24.61 55.50
N LYS A 34 -5.08 24.94 56.66
CA LYS A 34 -5.19 26.26 57.31
C LYS A 34 -3.86 27.03 57.25
N GLY A 35 -3.94 28.36 57.28
CA GLY A 35 -2.79 29.26 57.29
C GLY A 35 -2.64 30.10 56.02
N SER A 36 -1.70 31.04 56.03
CA SER A 36 -1.38 31.90 54.89
C SER A 36 -0.65 31.18 53.75
N ASN A 37 -0.04 30.02 54.03
CA ASN A 37 0.57 29.12 53.04
C ASN A 37 0.16 27.66 53.32
N PRO A 38 -1.05 27.23 52.91
CA PRO A 38 -1.56 25.90 53.23
C PRO A 38 -0.81 24.82 52.44
N LYS A 39 -0.53 23.69 53.10
CA LYS A 39 0.14 22.53 52.47
C LYS A 39 -0.79 21.79 51.51
N LEU A 40 -2.08 21.74 51.82
CA LEU A 40 -3.12 21.18 50.95
C LEU A 40 -4.01 22.31 50.43
N ASN A 41 -4.16 22.40 49.12
CA ASN A 41 -5.00 23.43 48.52
C ASN A 41 -6.47 22.97 48.47
N LYS A 42 -7.32 23.64 49.23
CA LYS A 42 -8.74 23.32 49.32
C LYS A 42 -9.53 24.05 48.25
N MET A 43 -10.09 23.27 47.33
CA MET A 43 -10.81 23.77 46.16
C MET A 43 -12.31 23.95 46.43
N ARG A 44 -12.89 23.10 47.29
CA ARG A 44 -14.29 23.17 47.68
C ARG A 44 -14.46 22.90 49.18
N THR A 45 -15.24 23.75 49.84
CA THR A 45 -15.62 23.57 51.25
C THR A 45 -16.80 22.60 51.38
N VAL A 46 -16.82 21.89 52.51
CA VAL A 46 -17.91 20.99 52.90
C VAL A 46 -19.12 21.81 53.32
N GLY A 47 -20.31 21.44 52.86
CA GLY A 47 -21.54 22.08 53.29
C GLY A 47 -22.72 21.70 52.38
N ASN A 48 -23.94 21.77 52.93
CA ASN A 48 -25.19 21.49 52.20
C ASN A 48 -25.17 20.17 51.38
N GLY A 49 -24.72 19.08 52.00
CA GLY A 49 -24.66 17.75 51.36
C GLY A 49 -23.53 17.58 50.32
N ARG A 50 -22.63 18.55 50.17
CA ARG A 50 -21.50 18.48 49.23
C ARG A 50 -20.21 18.06 49.93
N CYS A 51 -19.48 17.16 49.27
CA CYS A 51 -18.15 16.73 49.71
C CYS A 51 -17.09 17.81 49.41
N GLY A 52 -16.16 18.01 50.36
CA GLY A 52 -15.02 18.90 50.16
C GLY A 52 -14.01 18.33 49.16
N LEU A 53 -13.33 19.21 48.43
CA LEU A 53 -12.36 18.82 47.40
C LEU A 53 -10.98 19.41 47.67
N ILE A 54 -9.95 18.60 47.52
CA ILE A 54 -8.53 18.98 47.64
C ILE A 54 -7.85 18.79 46.27
N GLU A 55 -7.09 19.78 45.82
CA GLU A 55 -6.34 19.70 44.56
C GLU A 55 -5.27 18.59 44.63
N PHE A 56 -5.32 17.61 43.70
CA PHE A 56 -4.44 16.43 43.73
C PHE A 56 -2.96 16.82 43.71
N LYS A 57 -2.59 17.81 42.90
CA LYS A 57 -1.21 18.28 42.77
C LYS A 57 -0.63 18.88 44.06
N SER A 58 -1.49 19.39 44.96
CA SER A 58 -1.05 19.94 46.25
C SER A 58 -0.74 18.87 47.30
N ILE A 59 -1.12 17.62 47.05
CA ILE A 59 -0.92 16.52 47.99
C ILE A 59 0.57 16.14 48.02
N PRO A 60 1.18 15.86 49.18
CA PRO A 60 2.52 15.29 49.28
C PRO A 60 2.69 14.00 48.46
N GLU A 61 3.85 13.81 47.83
CA GLU A 61 4.09 12.74 46.84
C GLU A 61 3.93 11.33 47.43
N ASP A 62 4.34 11.13 48.68
CA ASP A 62 4.12 9.92 49.48
C ASP A 62 2.63 9.56 49.58
N LEU A 63 1.79 10.56 49.87
CA LEU A 63 0.33 10.36 49.94
C LEU A 63 -0.29 10.23 48.55
N GLN A 64 0.21 10.95 47.55
CA GLN A 64 -0.23 10.77 46.16
C GLN A 64 -0.04 9.32 45.71
N GLN A 65 1.12 8.71 46.00
CA GLN A 65 1.39 7.32 45.65
C GLN A 65 0.42 6.34 46.31
N ILE A 66 0.05 6.56 47.57
CA ILE A 66 -0.92 5.71 48.28
C ILE A 66 -2.32 5.87 47.68
N ILE A 67 -2.72 7.11 47.34
CA ILE A 67 -4.00 7.38 46.67
C ILE A 67 -4.01 6.75 45.28
N ILE A 68 -2.93 6.86 44.51
CA ILE A 68 -2.79 6.24 43.19
C ILE A 68 -2.86 4.71 43.30
N LYS A 69 -2.19 4.11 44.29
CA LYS A 69 -2.21 2.67 44.54
C LYS A 69 -3.62 2.17 44.90
N SER A 70 -4.39 2.99 45.60
CA SER A 70 -5.72 2.60 46.10
C SER A 70 -6.86 2.93 45.13
N TYR A 71 -6.72 4.00 44.34
CA TYR A 71 -7.79 4.57 43.52
C TYR A 71 -7.41 4.85 42.06
N GLY A 72 -6.18 4.54 41.63
CA GLY A 72 -5.69 4.76 40.26
C GLY A 72 -5.05 6.13 40.02
N ASN A 73 -4.29 6.28 38.92
CA ASN A 73 -3.58 7.51 38.56
C ASN A 73 -4.51 8.53 37.87
N PRO A 74 -4.67 9.75 38.41
CA PRO A 74 -5.61 10.73 37.87
C PRO A 74 -5.22 11.40 36.54
N TRP A 75 -3.97 11.23 36.05
CA TRP A 75 -3.46 12.08 34.97
C TRP A 75 -3.13 11.39 33.64
N THR A 76 -3.08 10.05 33.51
CA THR A 76 -2.34 9.46 32.36
C THR A 76 -2.86 8.20 31.66
N GLN A 77 -3.86 7.44 32.13
CA GLN A 77 -4.18 6.13 31.51
C GLN A 77 -5.67 5.78 31.30
N GLU A 78 -6.62 6.53 31.86
CA GLU A 78 -8.04 6.13 31.80
C GLU A 78 -8.61 6.13 30.38
N ASP A 79 -8.50 7.19 29.57
CA ASP A 79 -9.25 7.26 28.30
C ASP A 79 -8.88 6.13 27.30
N ARG A 80 -7.59 5.79 27.19
CA ARG A 80 -7.10 4.73 26.28
C ARG A 80 -7.40 3.34 26.82
N GLU A 81 -7.05 3.06 28.08
CA GLU A 81 -7.29 1.74 28.69
C GLU A 81 -8.79 1.47 28.79
N THR A 82 -9.58 2.47 29.16
CA THR A 82 -11.04 2.45 29.12
C THR A 82 -11.55 2.13 27.73
N PHE A 83 -11.05 2.82 26.69
CA PHE A 83 -11.44 2.52 25.31
C PHE A 83 -11.08 1.07 24.92
N THR A 84 -9.84 0.63 25.16
CA THR A 84 -9.42 -0.74 24.79
C THR A 84 -10.13 -1.82 25.59
N SER A 85 -10.47 -1.58 26.85
CA SER A 85 -11.21 -2.52 27.70
C SER A 85 -12.66 -2.71 27.27
N GLN A 86 -13.22 -1.74 26.54
CA GLN A 86 -14.56 -1.80 25.99
C GLN A 86 -14.61 -2.41 24.58
N ILE A 87 -13.45 -2.68 23.96
CA ILE A 87 -13.42 -3.40 22.68
C ILE A 87 -13.84 -4.84 22.98
N THR A 88 -15.04 -5.20 22.51
CA THR A 88 -15.59 -6.55 22.63
C THR A 88 -15.55 -7.24 21.28
N THR A 89 -15.40 -8.58 21.33
CA THR A 89 -15.39 -9.38 20.11
C THR A 89 -16.78 -9.42 19.48
N ASP A 90 -16.90 -8.92 18.24
CA ASP A 90 -18.15 -9.00 17.49
C ASP A 90 -18.24 -10.36 16.81
N GLN A 91 -18.97 -11.28 17.43
CA GLN A 91 -19.13 -12.64 16.93
C GLN A 91 -19.76 -12.68 15.52
N LYS A 92 -20.62 -11.71 15.17
CA LYS A 92 -21.22 -11.63 13.83
C LYS A 92 -20.17 -11.20 12.80
N ALA A 93 -19.29 -10.26 13.16
CA ALA A 93 -18.18 -9.87 12.31
C ALA A 93 -17.19 -11.03 12.10
N VAL A 94 -16.90 -11.79 13.16
CA VAL A 94 -16.04 -12.98 13.10
C VAL A 94 -16.62 -14.03 12.16
N GLU A 95 -17.89 -14.40 12.34
CA GLU A 95 -18.57 -15.38 11.47
C GLU A 95 -18.60 -14.94 10.01
N HIS A 96 -18.88 -13.66 9.75
CA HIS A 96 -18.93 -13.11 8.39
C HIS A 96 -17.56 -13.11 7.71
N PHE A 97 -16.49 -12.65 8.37
CA PHE A 97 -15.17 -12.53 7.73
C PHE A 97 -14.39 -13.85 7.69
N LEU A 98 -14.58 -14.75 8.67
CA LEU A 98 -13.92 -16.05 8.64
C LEU A 98 -14.51 -16.98 7.58
N SER A 99 -15.83 -16.91 7.34
CA SER A 99 -16.51 -17.69 6.29
C SER A 99 -16.20 -17.19 4.86
N SER A 100 -15.60 -16.00 4.71
CA SER A 100 -15.23 -15.45 3.41
C SER A 100 -13.97 -16.11 2.83
N ASN A 101 -14.13 -16.83 1.72
CA ASN A 101 -13.01 -17.40 0.95
C ASN A 101 -12.27 -16.37 0.08
N SER A 102 -12.78 -15.15 -0.03
CA SER A 102 -12.26 -14.11 -0.93
C SER A 102 -11.18 -13.23 -0.29
N LEU A 103 -10.99 -13.32 1.02
CA LEU A 103 -10.06 -12.50 1.80
C LEU A 103 -8.89 -13.34 2.33
N THR A 104 -7.69 -12.75 2.35
CA THR A 104 -6.54 -13.37 3.00
C THR A 104 -6.65 -13.26 4.52
N GLU A 105 -6.05 -14.20 5.27
CA GLU A 105 -6.09 -14.21 6.74
C GLU A 105 -5.70 -12.87 7.40
N PRO A 106 -4.66 -12.14 6.94
CA PRO A 106 -4.36 -10.81 7.49
C PRO A 106 -5.49 -9.80 7.28
N LYS A 107 -6.16 -9.84 6.12
CA LYS A 107 -7.29 -8.93 5.81
C LYS A 107 -8.54 -9.29 6.59
N LYS A 108 -8.79 -10.58 6.84
CA LYS A 108 -9.89 -11.02 7.70
C LYS A 108 -9.73 -10.44 9.11
N LYS A 109 -8.56 -10.64 9.72
CA LYS A 109 -8.23 -10.06 11.04
C LYS A 109 -8.35 -8.54 11.05
N GLN A 110 -7.90 -7.89 9.98
CA GLN A 110 -8.01 -6.44 9.86
C GLN A 110 -9.46 -5.96 9.83
N HIS A 111 -10.33 -6.57 9.02
CA HIS A 111 -11.72 -6.14 8.90
C HIS A 111 -12.56 -6.45 10.15
N ILE A 112 -12.26 -7.55 10.85
CA ILE A 112 -12.87 -7.85 12.16
C ILE A 112 -12.52 -6.74 13.16
N CYS A 113 -11.24 -6.40 13.31
CA CYS A 113 -10.81 -5.35 14.23
C CYS A 113 -11.37 -3.97 13.84
N GLU A 114 -11.47 -3.66 12.54
CA GLU A 114 -12.14 -2.45 12.06
C GLU A 114 -13.63 -2.39 12.44
N ALA A 115 -14.36 -3.52 12.33
CA ALA A 115 -15.77 -3.59 12.73
C ALA A 115 -15.94 -3.35 14.24
N GLU A 116 -15.14 -4.03 15.07
CA GLU A 116 -15.19 -3.90 16.53
C GLU A 116 -14.92 -2.47 16.99
N ILE A 117 -13.89 -1.82 16.42
CA ILE A 117 -13.56 -0.42 16.74
C ILE A 117 -14.67 0.53 16.28
N LEU A 118 -15.26 0.32 15.11
CA LEU A 118 -16.35 1.17 14.60
C LEU A 118 -17.64 1.00 15.40
N ASN A 119 -17.97 -0.22 15.83
CA ASN A 119 -19.10 -0.49 16.72
C ASN A 119 -18.92 0.26 18.05
N LEU A 120 -17.77 0.11 18.70
CA LEU A 120 -17.46 0.81 19.94
C LEU A 120 -17.49 2.34 19.77
N TYR A 121 -16.91 2.85 18.69
CA TYR A 121 -16.94 4.29 18.38
C TYR A 121 -18.39 4.80 18.26
N ASN A 122 -19.27 4.04 17.61
CA ASN A 122 -20.68 4.38 17.48
C ASN A 122 -21.40 4.37 18.83
N GLU A 123 -21.21 3.33 19.64
CA GLU A 123 -21.80 3.20 20.97
C GLU A 123 -21.39 4.36 21.89
N ILE A 124 -20.12 4.71 21.94
CA ILE A 124 -19.62 5.84 22.74
C ILE A 124 -20.29 7.15 22.31
N ILE A 125 -20.48 7.36 21.00
CA ILE A 125 -21.15 8.55 20.48
C ILE A 125 -22.63 8.59 20.88
N ILE A 126 -23.34 7.47 20.78
CA ILE A 126 -24.76 7.38 21.14
C ILE A 126 -24.93 7.64 22.64
N ASN A 127 -24.15 6.94 23.47
CA ASN A 127 -24.16 7.10 24.93
C ASN A 127 -23.83 8.55 25.36
N TYR A 128 -22.93 9.21 24.63
CA TYR A 128 -22.61 10.61 24.87
C TYR A 128 -23.79 11.53 24.54
N ASP A 129 -24.44 11.33 23.38
CA ASP A 129 -25.61 12.13 22.99
C ASP A 129 -26.76 11.97 23.99
N GLU A 130 -27.01 10.76 24.50
CA GLU A 130 -28.01 10.50 25.53
C GLU A 130 -27.70 11.21 26.85
N LYS A 131 -26.45 11.12 27.33
CA LYS A 131 -26.00 11.82 28.56
C LYS A 131 -26.11 13.34 28.43
N VAL A 132 -25.81 13.90 27.26
CA VAL A 132 -25.91 15.34 27.00
C VAL A 132 -27.38 15.78 27.01
N LYS A 133 -28.27 15.02 26.37
CA LYS A 133 -29.72 15.28 26.40
C LYS A 133 -30.28 15.26 27.82
N LEU A 134 -29.88 14.27 28.63
CA LEU A 134 -30.33 14.13 30.02
C LEU A 134 -29.78 15.23 30.95
N SER A 135 -28.56 15.72 30.69
CA SER A 135 -27.90 16.72 31.55
C SER A 135 -28.18 18.18 31.16
N GLY A 136 -28.81 18.44 30.01
CA GLY A 136 -29.09 19.79 29.50
C GLY A 136 -27.84 20.62 29.19
N ARG A 137 -26.65 19.99 29.15
CA ARG A 137 -25.37 20.68 28.90
C ARG A 137 -25.15 20.92 27.40
N LYS A 138 -24.32 21.91 27.08
CA LYS A 138 -23.87 22.14 25.70
C LYS A 138 -23.00 20.96 25.24
N SER A 139 -23.31 20.40 24.07
CA SER A 139 -22.58 19.27 23.49
C SER A 139 -21.14 19.66 23.15
N ASN A 140 -20.18 18.84 23.58
CA ASN A 140 -18.78 18.89 23.17
C ASN A 140 -18.37 17.65 22.37
N LYS A 141 -19.29 17.16 21.54
CA LYS A 141 -19.14 15.95 20.72
C LYS A 141 -17.92 16.00 19.81
N GLY A 142 -17.57 17.18 19.27
CA GLY A 142 -16.39 17.36 18.42
C GLY A 142 -15.10 16.96 19.12
N SER A 143 -14.87 17.49 20.33
CA SER A 143 -13.68 17.19 21.12
C SER A 143 -13.61 15.72 21.53
N LEU A 144 -14.75 15.09 21.88
CA LEU A 144 -14.80 13.65 22.16
C LEU A 144 -14.36 12.82 20.95
N LYS A 145 -14.87 13.14 19.76
CA LYS A 145 -14.51 12.43 18.53
C LYS A 145 -13.04 12.60 18.18
N GLU A 146 -12.49 13.80 18.37
CA GLU A 146 -11.05 14.07 18.17
C GLU A 146 -10.19 13.21 19.10
N LYS A 147 -10.56 13.12 20.39
CA LYS A 147 -9.87 12.26 21.35
C LYS A 147 -9.90 10.79 20.96
N ILE A 148 -11.08 10.24 20.63
CA ILE A 148 -11.22 8.84 20.25
C ILE A 148 -10.47 8.56 18.94
N CYS A 149 -10.55 9.46 17.96
CA CYS A 149 -9.81 9.33 16.70
C CYS A 149 -8.29 9.27 16.96
N LYS A 150 -7.78 10.04 17.91
CA LYS A 150 -6.37 9.99 18.32
C LYS A 150 -6.01 8.65 18.96
N ILE A 151 -6.84 8.15 19.88
CA ILE A 151 -6.67 6.82 20.49
C ILE A 151 -6.62 5.72 19.42
N ILE A 152 -7.55 5.73 18.46
CA ILE A 152 -7.58 4.76 17.36
C ILE A 152 -6.25 4.78 16.57
N GLN A 153 -5.72 5.98 16.27
CA GLN A 153 -4.43 6.07 15.57
C GLN A 153 -3.26 5.55 16.42
N GLU A 154 -3.28 5.74 17.74
CA GLU A 154 -2.28 5.17 18.63
C GLU A 154 -2.34 3.63 18.67
N LEU A 155 -3.54 3.03 18.64
CA LEU A 155 -3.71 1.57 18.57
C LEU A 155 -3.09 0.96 17.31
N LYS A 156 -3.04 1.71 16.20
CA LYS A 156 -2.49 1.24 14.93
C LYS A 156 -0.99 0.93 15.02
N LEU A 157 -0.29 1.64 15.91
CA LEU A 157 1.15 1.54 16.11
C LEU A 157 1.53 0.44 17.12
N GLU A 158 0.55 -0.14 17.81
CA GLU A 158 0.79 -1.13 18.85
C GLU A 158 1.04 -2.52 18.26
N ASN A 159 2.16 -3.10 18.66
CA ASN A 159 2.54 -4.47 18.31
C ASN A 159 2.60 -5.34 19.58
N PHE A 160 2.48 -6.66 19.41
CA PHE A 160 2.76 -7.60 20.48
C PHE A 160 4.22 -7.47 20.95
N PRO A 161 4.52 -7.67 22.25
CA PRO A 161 5.90 -7.66 22.74
C PRO A 161 6.79 -8.60 21.93
N ASN A 162 7.96 -8.12 21.52
CA ASN A 162 8.94 -8.89 20.72
C ASN A 162 8.44 -9.39 19.35
N SER A 163 7.41 -8.74 18.76
CA SER A 163 6.88 -9.09 17.45
C SER A 163 6.59 -7.85 16.61
N GLN A 164 6.67 -7.99 15.28
CA GLN A 164 6.15 -6.98 14.34
C GLN A 164 4.65 -7.14 14.07
N THR A 165 3.98 -8.05 14.78
CA THR A 165 2.56 -8.31 14.62
C THR A 165 1.76 -7.25 15.36
N SER A 166 0.92 -6.51 14.62
CA SER A 166 0.02 -5.50 15.19
C SER A 166 -1.01 -6.14 16.12
N ARG A 167 -1.18 -5.54 17.31
CA ARG A 167 -2.19 -5.95 18.30
C ARG A 167 -3.61 -5.58 17.86
N TYR A 168 -3.74 -4.44 17.17
CA TYR A 168 -5.00 -3.92 16.63
C TYR A 168 -4.84 -3.64 15.13
N PRO A 169 -4.83 -4.67 14.27
CA PRO A 169 -4.65 -4.48 12.84
C PRO A 169 -5.85 -3.75 12.25
N HIS A 170 -5.70 -2.48 11.88
CA HIS A 170 -6.78 -1.71 11.27
C HIS A 170 -6.26 -0.62 10.33
N ASN A 171 -7.09 -0.21 9.36
CA ASN A 171 -6.83 0.88 8.44
C ASN A 171 -7.97 1.92 8.48
N LEU A 172 -8.31 2.36 9.70
CA LEU A 172 -9.28 3.42 9.94
C LEU A 172 -8.66 4.81 9.67
N PRO A 173 -9.44 5.78 9.16
CA PRO A 173 -8.93 7.11 8.83
C PRO A 173 -8.43 7.88 10.06
N ALA A 174 -7.36 8.66 9.86
CA ALA A 174 -6.79 9.54 10.90
C ALA A 174 -7.57 10.85 11.12
N ASN A 175 -8.49 11.19 10.22
CA ASN A 175 -9.31 12.39 10.30
C ASN A 175 -10.72 12.03 10.79
N VAL A 176 -11.21 12.74 11.80
CA VAL A 176 -12.56 12.60 12.36
C VAL A 176 -13.65 12.62 11.29
N ARG A 177 -13.59 13.56 10.32
CA ARG A 177 -14.60 13.65 9.25
C ARG A 177 -14.60 12.40 8.36
N SER A 178 -13.41 11.86 8.08
CA SER A 178 -13.26 10.65 7.28
C SER A 178 -13.66 9.40 8.06
N LEU A 179 -13.39 9.37 9.37
CA LEU A 179 -13.81 8.30 10.28
C LEU A 179 -15.34 8.26 10.39
N ASP A 180 -15.99 9.41 10.59
CA ASP A 180 -17.45 9.53 10.58
C ASP A 180 -18.07 9.08 9.25
N ARG A 181 -17.44 9.44 8.12
CA ARG A 181 -17.88 8.98 6.80
C ARG A 181 -17.77 7.47 6.67
N LYS A 182 -16.68 6.87 7.17
CA LYS A 182 -16.49 5.41 7.17
C LYS A 182 -17.50 4.72 8.07
N LEU A 183 -17.78 5.27 9.27
CA LEU A 183 -18.82 4.78 10.16
C LEU A 183 -20.20 4.81 9.49
N LYS A 184 -20.59 5.93 8.86
CA LYS A 184 -21.89 6.03 8.16
C LYS A 184 -22.04 5.00 7.05
N GLY A 185 -20.97 4.80 6.26
CA GLY A 185 -20.98 3.77 5.21
C GLY A 185 -21.07 2.36 5.78
N TYR A 186 -20.38 2.09 6.87
CA TYR A 186 -20.43 0.81 7.58
C TYR A 186 -21.82 0.52 8.16
N LEU A 187 -22.46 1.51 8.81
CA LEU A 187 -23.82 1.35 9.33
C LEU A 187 -24.86 1.12 8.23
N ALA A 188 -24.64 1.67 7.03
CA ALA A 188 -25.55 1.49 5.90
C ALA A 188 -25.31 0.19 5.11
N GLY A 189 -24.05 -0.20 4.92
CA GLY A 189 -23.66 -1.36 4.10
C GLY A 189 -23.28 -2.61 4.89
N GLY A 190 -23.31 -2.55 6.23
CA GLY A 190 -22.91 -3.65 7.10
C GLY A 190 -21.45 -4.07 6.91
N PHE A 191 -21.16 -5.34 7.17
CA PHE A 191 -19.81 -5.91 7.06
C PHE A 191 -19.24 -5.86 5.64
N GLU A 192 -20.10 -5.90 4.61
CA GLU A 192 -19.69 -5.85 3.20
C GLU A 192 -19.06 -4.50 2.80
N PHE A 193 -19.29 -3.44 3.59
CA PHE A 193 -18.69 -2.13 3.33
C PHE A 193 -17.20 -2.05 3.69
N LEU A 194 -16.70 -2.88 4.61
CA LEU A 194 -15.32 -2.79 5.10
C LEU A 194 -14.28 -3.28 4.07
N PRO A 195 -14.51 -4.40 3.35
CA PRO A 195 -13.69 -4.75 2.20
C PRO A 195 -13.81 -3.66 1.11
N HIS A 196 -12.69 -3.28 0.52
CA HIS A 196 -12.72 -2.48 -0.71
C HIS A 196 -13.55 -3.21 -1.77
N LYS A 197 -14.28 -2.53 -2.66
CA LYS A 197 -15.03 -3.17 -3.78
C LYS A 197 -14.18 -4.07 -4.70
N ASN A 198 -12.84 -3.98 -4.59
CA ASN A 198 -11.86 -4.79 -5.32
C ASN A 198 -11.08 -5.77 -4.41
N ALA A 199 -11.37 -5.82 -3.11
CA ALA A 199 -10.77 -6.73 -2.14
C ALA A 199 -11.38 -8.11 -2.33
N GLY A 200 -10.84 -8.82 -3.32
CA GLY A 200 -11.39 -10.08 -3.81
C GLY A 200 -11.66 -10.02 -5.30
N ASN A 201 -10.72 -9.47 -6.09
CA ASN A 201 -10.74 -9.57 -7.56
C ASN A 201 -10.76 -11.05 -7.95
N SER A 202 -11.97 -11.62 -7.97
CA SER A 202 -12.32 -12.98 -8.35
C SER A 202 -11.95 -13.27 -9.79
N ALA A 203 -11.69 -12.25 -10.60
CA ALA A 203 -11.06 -12.35 -11.91
C ALA A 203 -9.75 -13.17 -11.90
N ARG A 204 -8.86 -12.99 -10.89
CA ARG A 204 -7.62 -13.78 -10.77
C ARG A 204 -7.89 -15.23 -10.32
N THR A 205 -9.05 -15.47 -9.71
CA THR A 205 -9.51 -16.81 -9.30
C THR A 205 -10.20 -17.56 -10.44
N LYS A 206 -10.89 -16.83 -11.35
CA LYS A 206 -11.68 -17.41 -12.45
C LYS A 206 -10.83 -17.95 -13.60
N ILE A 207 -9.73 -17.29 -13.96
CA ILE A 207 -8.86 -17.75 -15.07
C ILE A 207 -7.76 -18.66 -14.51
N LYS A 208 -8.09 -19.94 -14.35
CA LYS A 208 -7.20 -21.01 -13.87
C LYS A 208 -7.47 -22.33 -14.60
N GLY A 209 -6.53 -23.27 -14.52
CA GLY A 209 -6.69 -24.61 -15.08
C GLY A 209 -7.04 -24.60 -16.57
N ASP A 210 -8.10 -25.31 -16.93
CA ASP A 210 -8.51 -25.50 -18.33
C ASP A 210 -8.86 -24.20 -19.04
N VAL A 211 -9.49 -23.24 -18.33
CA VAL A 211 -9.81 -21.90 -18.87
C VAL A 211 -8.52 -21.18 -19.29
N ALA A 212 -7.50 -21.20 -18.43
CA ALA A 212 -6.22 -20.55 -18.71
C ALA A 212 -5.49 -21.23 -19.88
N ASN A 213 -5.49 -22.56 -19.89
CA ASN A 213 -4.86 -23.35 -20.96
C ASN A 213 -5.52 -23.09 -22.31
N TRP A 214 -6.85 -23.08 -22.35
CA TRP A 214 -7.61 -22.80 -23.57
C TRP A 214 -7.37 -21.39 -24.09
N LEU A 215 -7.43 -20.37 -23.22
CA LEU A 215 -7.18 -18.98 -23.62
C LEU A 215 -5.77 -18.80 -24.22
N ILE A 216 -4.74 -19.40 -23.61
CA ILE A 216 -3.37 -19.34 -24.14
C ILE A 216 -3.28 -20.09 -25.46
N ALA A 217 -3.83 -21.30 -25.55
CA ALA A 217 -3.77 -22.11 -26.77
C ALA A 217 -4.41 -21.38 -27.95
N GLN A 218 -5.61 -20.83 -27.77
CA GLN A 218 -6.32 -20.11 -28.82
C GLN A 218 -5.63 -18.79 -29.19
N TYR A 219 -5.17 -18.03 -28.21
CA TYR A 219 -4.50 -16.75 -28.48
C TYR A 219 -3.12 -16.93 -29.13
N SER A 220 -2.46 -18.06 -28.88
CA SER A 220 -1.15 -18.41 -29.43
C SER A 220 -1.18 -18.85 -30.90
N MET A 221 -2.36 -19.02 -31.49
CA MET A 221 -2.49 -19.51 -32.87
C MET A 221 -1.92 -18.52 -33.91
N PRO A 222 -1.37 -19.02 -35.04
CA PRO A 222 -0.70 -18.21 -36.05
C PRO A 222 -1.64 -17.28 -36.84
N ASN A 223 -2.95 -17.53 -36.80
CA ASN A 223 -3.98 -16.65 -37.36
C ASN A 223 -4.16 -15.34 -36.58
N LYS A 224 -3.44 -15.17 -35.47
CA LYS A 224 -3.37 -13.92 -34.68
C LYS A 224 -4.73 -13.36 -34.28
N ILE A 225 -5.60 -14.19 -33.71
CA ILE A 225 -6.93 -13.78 -33.20
C ILE A 225 -6.80 -12.58 -32.24
N VAL A 226 -7.68 -11.60 -32.40
CA VAL A 226 -7.79 -10.43 -31.52
C VAL A 226 -8.65 -10.74 -30.28
N VAL A 227 -8.42 -10.05 -29.16
CA VAL A 227 -9.09 -10.34 -27.89
C VAL A 227 -10.62 -10.31 -27.95
N PRO A 228 -11.28 -9.39 -28.70
CA PRO A 228 -12.74 -9.42 -28.86
C PRO A 228 -13.26 -10.73 -29.48
N VAL A 229 -12.58 -11.23 -30.51
CA VAL A 229 -12.95 -12.48 -31.19
C VAL A 229 -12.70 -13.68 -30.27
N LEU A 230 -11.58 -13.67 -29.54
CA LEU A 230 -11.29 -14.69 -28.53
C LEU A 230 -12.36 -14.73 -27.43
N HIS A 231 -12.86 -13.57 -26.99
CA HIS A 231 -13.94 -13.48 -26.01
C HIS A 231 -15.25 -14.08 -26.55
N SER A 232 -15.63 -13.79 -27.79
CA SER A 232 -16.81 -14.40 -28.42
C SER A 232 -16.69 -15.93 -28.52
N MET A 233 -15.51 -16.43 -28.91
CA MET A 233 -15.23 -17.88 -28.94
C MET A 233 -15.28 -18.51 -27.54
N TYR A 234 -14.82 -17.79 -26.51
CA TYR A 234 -14.88 -18.27 -25.14
C TYR A 234 -16.33 -18.35 -24.64
N MET A 235 -17.16 -17.34 -24.93
CA MET A 235 -18.57 -17.29 -24.56
C MET A 235 -19.41 -18.40 -25.21
N SER A 236 -19.07 -18.83 -26.43
CA SER A 236 -19.82 -19.90 -27.10
C SER A 236 -19.60 -21.29 -26.48
N ILE A 237 -18.48 -21.49 -25.79
CA ILE A 237 -18.14 -22.79 -25.18
C ILE A 237 -18.25 -22.81 -23.66
N CYS A 238 -18.28 -21.63 -23.00
CA CYS A 238 -18.20 -21.59 -21.54
C CYS A 238 -19.40 -22.24 -20.86
N GLU A 239 -20.60 -22.12 -21.44
CA GLU A 239 -21.81 -22.77 -20.92
C GLU A 239 -21.70 -24.30 -21.01
N GLN A 240 -21.27 -24.82 -22.17
CA GLN A 240 -21.11 -26.26 -22.40
C GLN A 240 -20.03 -26.87 -21.49
N GLN A 241 -18.93 -26.14 -21.27
CA GLN A 241 -17.80 -26.57 -20.45
C GLN A 241 -17.96 -26.26 -18.95
N LYS A 242 -19.09 -25.65 -18.54
CA LYS A 242 -19.33 -25.16 -17.18
C LYS A 242 -18.24 -24.22 -16.65
N TRP A 243 -17.66 -23.42 -17.54
CA TRP A 243 -16.63 -22.44 -17.21
C TRP A 243 -17.24 -21.12 -16.74
N PRO A 244 -16.55 -20.36 -15.87
CA PRO A 244 -17.07 -19.09 -15.39
C PRO A 244 -17.14 -18.07 -16.53
N GLU A 245 -18.20 -17.25 -16.52
CA GLU A 245 -18.29 -16.11 -17.44
C GLU A 245 -17.17 -15.10 -17.18
N LEU A 246 -16.55 -14.65 -18.26
CA LEU A 246 -15.44 -13.70 -18.26
C LEU A 246 -15.79 -12.50 -19.12
N ASN A 247 -15.37 -11.32 -18.67
CA ASN A 247 -15.46 -10.10 -19.46
C ASN A 247 -14.24 -9.99 -20.38
N GLU A 248 -14.42 -9.39 -21.55
CA GLU A 248 -13.33 -9.13 -22.52
C GLU A 248 -12.13 -8.42 -21.85
N SER A 249 -12.39 -7.37 -21.07
CA SER A 249 -11.35 -6.62 -20.36
C SER A 249 -10.58 -7.47 -19.34
N THR A 250 -11.20 -8.52 -18.81
CA THR A 250 -10.54 -9.46 -17.88
C THR A 250 -9.60 -10.39 -18.63
N ILE A 251 -10.03 -10.90 -19.79
CA ILE A 251 -9.20 -11.72 -20.68
C ILE A 251 -7.99 -10.90 -21.17
N TYR A 252 -8.21 -9.66 -21.64
CA TYR A 252 -7.14 -8.75 -22.08
C TYR A 252 -6.10 -8.56 -20.98
N LYS A 253 -6.53 -8.12 -19.79
CA LYS A 253 -5.63 -7.85 -18.66
C LYS A 253 -4.86 -9.10 -18.23
N TRP A 254 -5.46 -10.28 -18.35
CA TRP A 254 -4.81 -11.54 -17.98
C TRP A 254 -3.77 -11.99 -19.02
N LEU A 255 -4.09 -11.92 -20.31
CA LEU A 255 -3.17 -12.28 -21.40
C LEU A 255 -1.91 -11.40 -21.41
N HIS A 256 -2.05 -10.11 -21.10
CA HIS A 256 -0.94 -9.16 -21.05
C HIS A 256 -0.20 -9.11 -19.70
N GLN A 257 -0.42 -10.08 -18.82
CA GLN A 257 0.46 -10.27 -17.66
C GLN A 257 1.81 -10.83 -18.13
N PRO A 258 2.94 -10.41 -17.53
CA PRO A 258 4.28 -10.83 -17.98
C PRO A 258 4.44 -12.35 -18.13
N ASP A 259 3.84 -13.13 -17.23
CA ASP A 259 3.93 -14.60 -17.25
C ASP A 259 3.18 -15.22 -18.43
N GLN A 260 2.01 -14.66 -18.78
CA GLN A 260 1.19 -15.17 -19.87
C GLN A 260 1.69 -14.65 -21.22
N GLU A 261 2.05 -13.36 -21.28
CA GLU A 261 2.61 -12.73 -22.47
C GLU A 261 3.84 -13.48 -22.97
N ARG A 262 4.74 -13.87 -22.06
CA ARG A 262 5.90 -14.70 -22.41
C ARG A 262 5.55 -16.02 -23.07
N LYS A 263 4.47 -16.69 -22.63
CA LYS A 263 4.05 -18.00 -23.17
C LYS A 263 3.52 -17.87 -24.59
N TRP A 264 2.56 -16.98 -24.81
CA TRP A 264 1.93 -16.88 -26.13
C TRP A 264 2.79 -16.13 -27.14
N THR A 265 3.69 -15.24 -26.72
CA THR A 265 4.53 -14.45 -27.65
C THR A 265 5.39 -15.35 -28.53
N ILE A 266 5.96 -16.43 -27.99
CA ILE A 266 6.85 -17.31 -28.75
C ILE A 266 6.09 -17.99 -29.89
N ALA A 267 4.92 -18.57 -29.58
CA ALA A 267 4.10 -19.30 -30.54
C ALA A 267 3.42 -18.37 -31.57
N ARG A 268 3.01 -17.17 -31.14
CA ARG A 268 2.24 -16.22 -31.97
C ARG A 268 3.10 -15.26 -32.79
N ASP A 269 4.13 -14.69 -32.18
CA ASP A 269 4.95 -13.60 -32.74
C ASP A 269 6.42 -13.98 -32.98
N GLY A 270 6.79 -15.22 -32.62
CA GLY A 270 8.11 -15.79 -32.87
C GLY A 270 9.16 -15.43 -31.81
N MET A 271 10.26 -16.18 -31.87
CA MET A 271 11.36 -16.08 -30.92
C MET A 271 12.08 -14.73 -30.98
N GLU A 272 12.17 -14.10 -32.16
CA GLU A 272 12.81 -12.80 -32.34
C GLU A 272 12.06 -11.70 -31.59
N THR A 273 10.73 -11.64 -31.76
CA THR A 273 9.87 -10.71 -31.02
C THR A 273 9.97 -10.94 -29.52
N PHE A 274 10.01 -12.21 -29.09
CA PHE A 274 10.22 -12.56 -27.69
C PHE A 274 11.55 -12.02 -27.15
N ARG A 275 12.66 -12.25 -27.85
CA ARG A 275 14.00 -11.74 -27.47
C ARG A 275 14.04 -10.22 -27.44
N ARG A 276 13.39 -9.54 -28.39
CA ARG A 276 13.34 -8.07 -28.42
C ARG A 276 12.58 -7.48 -27.23
N LYS A 277 11.51 -8.15 -26.77
CA LYS A 277 10.69 -7.69 -25.62
C LYS A 277 11.28 -8.09 -24.28
N PHE A 278 11.66 -9.36 -24.12
CA PHE A 278 12.00 -9.97 -22.83
C PHE A 278 13.47 -10.34 -22.68
N GLY A 279 14.25 -10.29 -23.76
CA GLY A 279 15.69 -10.53 -23.71
C GLY A 279 16.41 -9.43 -22.93
N HIS A 280 17.47 -9.83 -22.25
CA HIS A 280 18.37 -8.88 -21.59
C HIS A 280 18.99 -7.95 -22.63
N LYS A 281 18.83 -6.64 -22.43
CA LYS A 281 19.44 -5.61 -23.27
C LYS A 281 20.64 -5.05 -22.54
N LEU A 282 21.81 -5.11 -23.17
CA LEU A 282 23.00 -4.40 -22.71
C LEU A 282 22.92 -2.98 -23.26
N VAL A 283 22.65 -2.00 -22.39
CA VAL A 283 22.82 -0.59 -22.73
C VAL A 283 24.25 -0.21 -22.36
N ARG A 284 24.97 0.42 -23.28
CA ARG A 284 26.31 0.94 -23.03
C ARG A 284 26.19 2.41 -22.65
N ASP A 285 26.91 2.79 -21.59
CA ASP A 285 27.08 4.19 -21.27
C ASP A 285 27.91 4.87 -22.36
N LYS A 286 27.41 6.01 -22.84
CA LYS A 286 28.01 6.81 -23.92
C LYS A 286 28.58 8.15 -23.42
N SER A 287 28.52 8.43 -22.11
CA SER A 287 28.95 9.73 -21.56
C SER A 287 30.38 10.12 -21.93
N ASP A 288 31.27 9.13 -21.95
CA ASP A 288 32.71 9.33 -22.11
C ASP A 288 33.20 8.96 -23.53
N TRP A 289 32.28 8.87 -24.49
CA TRP A 289 32.64 8.53 -25.86
C TRP A 289 33.23 9.76 -26.58
N PHE A 290 34.22 9.50 -27.44
CA PHE A 290 34.90 10.51 -28.25
C PHE A 290 35.14 9.97 -29.67
N PRO A 291 35.45 10.82 -30.67
CA PRO A 291 35.64 10.36 -32.05
C PRO A 291 36.67 9.23 -32.15
N ASN A 292 36.37 8.22 -32.96
CA ASN A 292 37.18 7.01 -33.13
C ASN A 292 37.28 6.10 -31.89
N VAL A 293 36.51 6.30 -30.83
CA VAL A 293 36.52 5.35 -29.70
C VAL A 293 35.99 3.98 -30.12
N TYR A 294 35.00 3.96 -31.02
CA TYR A 294 34.30 2.75 -31.43
C TYR A 294 33.94 2.82 -32.91
N TRP A 295 34.48 1.87 -33.70
CA TRP A 295 34.08 1.67 -35.08
C TRP A 295 33.20 0.43 -35.24
N ALA A 296 32.21 0.53 -36.12
CA ALA A 296 31.42 -0.60 -36.58
C ALA A 296 31.54 -0.73 -38.10
N ILE A 297 31.63 -1.97 -38.57
CA ILE A 297 31.52 -2.30 -39.99
C ILE A 297 30.29 -3.19 -40.15
N ASP A 298 29.51 -2.92 -41.19
CA ASP A 298 28.35 -3.73 -41.55
C ASP A 298 28.22 -3.77 -43.07
N GLY A 299 27.93 -4.95 -43.62
CA GLY A 299 27.82 -5.18 -45.05
C GLY A 299 26.37 -5.13 -45.50
N THR A 300 26.07 -4.31 -46.51
CA THR A 300 24.71 -4.21 -47.04
C THR A 300 24.65 -4.31 -48.55
N LYS A 301 23.51 -4.81 -49.03
CA LYS A 301 23.20 -4.85 -50.46
C LYS A 301 22.78 -3.45 -50.90
N LEU A 302 23.44 -2.94 -51.94
CA LEU A 302 23.10 -1.65 -52.51
C LEU A 302 22.07 -1.86 -53.62
N ASP A 303 20.81 -1.57 -53.31
CA ASP A 303 19.70 -1.59 -54.27
C ASP A 303 19.75 -0.35 -55.19
N TRP A 304 20.75 -0.30 -56.05
CA TRP A 304 20.72 0.59 -57.21
C TRP A 304 19.89 -0.11 -58.28
N MET A 305 18.66 0.36 -58.55
CA MET A 305 17.74 -0.26 -59.51
C MET A 305 18.45 -0.60 -60.83
N HIS A 306 18.72 -1.89 -61.04
CA HIS A 306 19.18 -2.41 -62.32
C HIS A 306 18.26 -3.55 -62.71
N TYR A 307 17.44 -3.31 -63.74
CA TYR A 307 16.72 -4.34 -64.48
C TYR A 307 17.77 -5.23 -65.17
N TYR A 308 18.21 -6.28 -64.50
CA TYR A 308 18.93 -7.36 -65.17
C TYR A 308 17.92 -8.40 -65.64
N ASP A 309 18.11 -8.83 -66.89
CA ASP A 309 17.33 -9.88 -67.52
C ASP A 309 17.69 -11.23 -66.86
N THR A 310 17.00 -11.50 -65.76
CA THR A 310 17.01 -12.76 -65.04
C THR A 310 15.56 -13.13 -64.77
N THR A 311 15.26 -14.43 -64.76
CA THR A 311 13.90 -14.99 -64.61
C THR A 311 13.14 -14.53 -63.37
N LEU A 312 13.81 -13.86 -62.42
CA LEU A 312 13.26 -13.44 -61.14
C LEU A 312 12.94 -11.95 -61.03
N GLY A 313 13.32 -11.10 -61.99
CA GLY A 313 12.98 -9.67 -62.02
C GLY A 313 13.50 -8.88 -60.80
N MET A 314 14.51 -8.03 -61.02
CA MET A 314 15.22 -7.21 -60.01
C MET A 314 16.20 -8.00 -59.14
N ALA A 315 17.49 -7.62 -59.19
CA ALA A 315 18.52 -8.14 -58.29
C ALA A 315 19.55 -7.07 -57.94
N ALA A 316 19.88 -6.96 -56.65
CA ALA A 316 20.95 -6.11 -56.13
C ALA A 316 22.32 -6.70 -56.52
N LYS A 317 22.99 -6.11 -57.50
CA LYS A 317 24.29 -6.60 -57.99
C LYS A 317 25.48 -6.09 -57.17
N LEU A 318 25.32 -4.93 -56.53
CA LEU A 318 26.39 -4.27 -55.79
C LEU A 318 26.17 -4.44 -54.30
N LYS A 319 27.27 -4.66 -53.59
CA LYS A 319 27.33 -4.70 -52.14
C LYS A 319 28.32 -3.65 -51.66
N ILE A 320 28.07 -3.08 -50.50
CA ILE A 320 28.93 -2.08 -49.87
C ILE A 320 29.23 -2.51 -48.44
N ASP A 321 30.49 -2.38 -48.05
CA ASP A 321 30.97 -2.53 -46.66
C ASP A 321 31.43 -1.17 -46.13
N PRO A 322 30.54 -0.33 -45.60
CA PRO A 322 30.92 0.89 -44.90
C PRO A 322 31.42 0.64 -43.47
N VAL A 323 32.47 1.38 -43.09
CA VAL A 323 32.97 1.50 -41.71
C VAL A 323 32.53 2.84 -41.15
N PHE A 324 31.86 2.85 -40.00
CA PHE A 324 31.35 4.04 -39.34
C PHE A 324 32.05 4.27 -38.00
N ASP A 325 32.30 5.52 -37.66
CA ASP A 325 32.52 5.93 -36.26
C ASP A 325 31.18 5.99 -35.54
N ILE A 326 31.00 5.18 -34.50
CA ILE A 326 29.73 5.11 -33.77
C ILE A 326 29.45 6.40 -32.97
N TYR A 327 30.49 7.15 -32.60
CA TYR A 327 30.32 8.41 -31.87
C TYR A 327 29.82 9.53 -32.78
N SER A 328 30.48 9.77 -33.92
CA SER A 328 30.15 10.86 -34.84
C SER A 328 29.21 10.48 -35.98
N GLU A 329 28.86 9.18 -36.12
CA GLU A 329 28.11 8.60 -37.24
C GLU A 329 28.76 8.81 -38.62
N LYS A 330 30.03 9.22 -38.64
CA LYS A 330 30.77 9.48 -39.88
C LYS A 330 31.21 8.18 -40.53
N ILE A 331 30.98 8.05 -41.84
CA ILE A 331 31.61 7.01 -42.66
C ILE A 331 33.11 7.31 -42.77
N LEU A 332 33.93 6.39 -42.27
CA LEU A 332 35.38 6.52 -42.23
C LEU A 332 36.05 5.86 -43.44
N GLY A 333 35.49 4.76 -43.92
CA GLY A 333 35.99 4.01 -45.06
C GLY A 333 34.90 3.11 -45.64
N TRP A 334 35.09 2.64 -46.85
CA TRP A 334 34.13 1.78 -47.53
C TRP A 334 34.80 0.93 -48.62
N SER A 335 34.13 -0.16 -49.02
CA SER A 335 34.49 -0.95 -50.22
C SER A 335 33.22 -1.35 -50.97
N TYR A 336 33.31 -1.46 -52.29
CA TYR A 336 32.23 -1.97 -53.15
C TYR A 336 32.67 -3.24 -53.87
N SER A 337 31.76 -4.20 -53.98
CA SER A 337 32.00 -5.41 -54.76
C SER A 337 30.71 -6.03 -55.30
N LYS A 338 30.86 -7.01 -56.20
CA LYS A 338 29.75 -7.77 -56.78
C LYS A 338 29.45 -9.05 -56.00
N THR A 339 30.30 -9.42 -55.05
CA THR A 339 30.26 -10.67 -54.28
C THR A 339 30.62 -10.36 -52.85
N GLU A 340 29.93 -10.97 -51.88
CA GLU A 340 30.35 -10.84 -50.47
C GLU A 340 31.71 -11.52 -50.30
N ASN A 341 32.72 -10.75 -49.92
CA ASN A 341 34.07 -11.25 -49.69
C ASN A 341 34.71 -10.50 -48.51
N HIS A 342 35.37 -11.24 -47.62
CA HIS A 342 36.14 -10.69 -46.49
C HIS A 342 37.18 -9.64 -46.93
N VAL A 343 37.68 -9.73 -48.16
CA VAL A 343 38.62 -8.75 -48.74
C VAL A 343 38.05 -7.33 -48.72
N ASP A 344 36.75 -7.17 -48.91
CA ASP A 344 36.11 -5.86 -48.93
C ASP A 344 36.05 -5.22 -47.54
N HIS A 345 35.89 -6.03 -46.49
CA HIS A 345 35.98 -5.57 -45.11
C HIS A 345 37.39 -5.04 -44.80
N PHE A 346 38.44 -5.77 -45.21
CA PHE A 346 39.82 -5.32 -45.03
C PHE A 346 40.12 -4.03 -45.78
N LYS A 347 39.63 -3.88 -47.02
CA LYS A 347 39.78 -2.64 -47.80
C LYS A 347 39.09 -1.46 -47.12
N ALA A 348 37.86 -1.65 -46.65
CA ALA A 348 37.09 -0.62 -45.98
C ALA A 348 37.76 -0.17 -44.67
N VAL A 349 38.24 -1.11 -43.86
CA VAL A 349 38.98 -0.81 -42.61
C VAL A 349 40.32 -0.14 -42.91
N LYS A 350 41.05 -0.58 -43.94
CA LYS A 350 42.30 0.06 -44.36
C LYS A 350 42.06 1.52 -44.75
N MET A 351 41.03 1.79 -45.55
CA MET A 351 40.62 3.15 -45.91
C MET A 351 40.24 3.97 -44.67
N ALA A 352 39.54 3.38 -43.70
CA ALA A 352 39.17 4.06 -42.47
C ALA A 352 40.40 4.49 -41.64
N VAL A 353 41.41 3.63 -41.53
CA VAL A 353 42.68 3.95 -40.84
C VAL A 353 43.45 5.03 -41.61
N GLU A 354 43.51 4.96 -42.94
CA GLU A 354 44.16 5.98 -43.77
C GLU A 354 43.47 7.35 -43.66
N ASN A 355 42.13 7.38 -43.63
CA ASN A 355 41.37 8.62 -43.53
C ASN A 355 41.41 9.27 -42.15
N THR A 356 41.46 8.47 -41.09
CA THR A 356 41.42 8.97 -39.70
C THR A 356 42.80 9.10 -39.06
N GLN A 357 43.82 8.47 -39.65
CA GLN A 357 45.15 8.30 -39.06
C GLN A 357 45.09 7.78 -37.61
N SER A 358 44.03 7.01 -37.29
CA SER A 358 43.68 6.57 -35.95
C SER A 358 43.30 5.08 -35.96
N ARG A 359 43.30 4.46 -34.78
CA ARG A 359 42.77 3.11 -34.57
C ARG A 359 41.68 3.16 -33.51
N PRO A 360 40.61 2.36 -33.64
CA PRO A 360 39.56 2.37 -32.65
C PRO A 360 39.97 1.62 -31.39
N TYR A 361 39.43 2.03 -30.25
CA TYR A 361 39.56 1.27 -28.99
C TYR A 361 38.65 0.04 -29.00
N LYS A 362 37.52 0.13 -29.72
CA LYS A 362 36.60 -0.97 -29.94
C LYS A 362 36.26 -1.10 -31.42
N PHE A 363 36.27 -2.31 -31.93
CA PHE A 363 35.80 -2.63 -33.27
C PHE A 363 34.73 -3.71 -33.18
N THR A 364 33.60 -3.54 -33.87
CA THR A 364 32.60 -4.61 -34.01
C THR A 364 32.30 -4.88 -35.46
N TYR A 365 32.15 -6.16 -35.73
CA TYR A 365 31.65 -6.73 -36.96
C TYR A 365 30.49 -7.65 -36.54
N ASP A 366 29.33 -7.50 -37.16
CA ASP A 366 28.15 -8.34 -36.91
C ASP A 366 28.23 -9.66 -37.70
#